data_AF-A0A962N5B5-F1
#
_entry.id   AF-A0A962N5B5-F1
#
_cell.length_a   1.000
_cell.length_b   1.000
_cell.length_c   1.000
_cell.angle_alpha   90.00
_cell.angle_beta   90.00
_cell.angle_gamma   90.00
#
_symmetry.space_group_name_H-M   'P 1'
#
loop_
_entity.id
_entity.type
_entity.pdbx_description
1 polymer ?
#
loop_
_entity_poly.entity_id
_entity_poly.type
_entity_poly.pdbx_seq_one_letter_code
_entity_poly.pdbx_strand_id
1 'polypeptide(L)'
;RTIESNRFVTGVTWADGELWHGTWEGEESELRRIDPTTGAVLERLRMPEGTGVSGLESDGGDLLYCGGGPSGKVRAVRRAA
;
A
#
# COMPACT_ATOMS: atom_id res chain seq x y z
N ARG A 1 13.07 -6.76 13.89
CA ARG A 1 13.78 -6.33 12.67
C ARG A 1 13.09 -5.09 12.11
N THR A 2 13.77 -4.33 11.27
CA THR A 2 13.21 -3.15 10.58
C THR A 2 13.18 -3.41 9.08
N ILE A 3 12.14 -2.92 8.40
CA ILE A 3 12.06 -2.88 6.94
C ILE A 3 12.07 -1.39 6.56
N GLU A 4 13.04 -1.00 5.75
CA GLU A 4 13.20 0.38 5.32
C GLU A 4 12.22 0.73 4.20
N SER A 5 11.70 1.96 4.23
CA SER A 5 10.91 2.54 3.15
C SER A 5 11.49 3.89 2.79
N ASN A 6 11.68 4.15 1.50
CA ASN A 6 12.14 5.44 1.00
C ASN A 6 11.03 6.51 0.92
N ARG A 7 9.83 6.21 1.44
CA ARG A 7 8.67 7.11 1.52
C ARG A 7 7.90 6.88 2.81
N PHE A 8 7.12 7.89 3.21
CA PHE A 8 6.26 7.81 4.38
C PHE A 8 5.26 6.67 4.27
N VAL A 9 5.30 5.73 5.22
CA VAL A 9 4.41 4.58 5.28
C VAL A 9 3.09 4.99 5.94
N THR A 10 1.96 4.71 5.29
CA THR A 10 0.64 5.16 5.75
C THR A 10 -0.26 4.04 6.25
N GLY A 11 0.02 2.80 5.88
CA GLY A 11 -0.70 1.63 6.36
C GLY A 11 0.04 0.35 5.99
N VAL A 12 -0.18 -0.72 6.75
CA VAL A 12 0.46 -2.02 6.57
C VAL A 12 -0.61 -3.09 6.76
N THR A 13 -0.66 -4.08 5.87
CA THR A 13 -1.57 -5.23 6.00
C THR A 13 -0.90 -6.49 5.48
N TRP A 14 -1.50 -7.64 5.84
CA TRP A 14 -1.14 -8.95 5.31
C TRP A 14 -2.32 -9.51 4.53
N ALA A 15 -2.04 -10.08 3.36
CA ALA A 15 -3.03 -10.80 2.55
C ALA A 15 -2.37 -12.03 1.94
N ASP A 16 -2.91 -13.23 2.17
CA ASP A 16 -2.38 -14.50 1.65
C ASP A 16 -0.86 -14.71 1.88
N GLY A 17 -0.35 -14.29 3.04
CA GLY A 17 1.08 -14.40 3.37
C GLY A 17 1.97 -13.34 2.70
N GLU A 18 1.39 -12.38 1.99
CA GLU A 18 2.08 -11.26 1.38
C GLU A 18 2.00 -10.03 2.28
N LEU A 19 3.14 -9.42 2.55
CA LEU A 19 3.22 -8.17 3.30
C LEU A 19 3.04 -6.99 2.33
N TRP A 20 2.06 -6.14 2.60
CA TRP A 20 1.79 -4.94 1.81
C TRP A 20 1.86 -3.69 2.68
N HIS A 21 2.33 -2.59 2.10
CA HIS A 21 2.18 -1.26 2.72
C HIS A 21 1.83 -0.17 1.71
N GLY A 22 1.09 0.82 2.20
CA GLY A 22 0.80 2.06 1.49
C GLY A 22 1.88 3.10 1.74
N THR A 23 2.08 3.98 0.77
CA THR A 23 2.98 5.14 0.88
C THR A 23 2.31 6.40 0.36
N TRP A 24 2.71 7.55 0.91
CA TRP A 24 2.22 8.84 0.42
C TRP A 24 3.21 9.97 0.70
N GLU A 25 3.63 10.66 -0.36
CA GLU A 25 4.49 11.84 -0.29
C GLU A 25 4.16 12.81 -1.43
N GLY A 26 3.83 14.07 -1.09
CA GLY A 26 3.32 15.04 -2.06
C GLY A 26 2.09 14.51 -2.80
N GLU A 27 2.15 14.56 -4.13
CA GLU A 27 1.09 14.08 -5.03
C GLU A 27 1.23 12.58 -5.40
N GLU A 28 2.21 11.89 -4.82
CA GLU A 28 2.52 10.51 -5.18
C GLU A 28 2.22 9.51 -4.07
N SER A 29 1.48 8.46 -4.43
CA SER A 29 1.25 7.30 -3.57
C SER A 29 1.50 6.00 -4.32
N GLU A 30 1.93 4.99 -3.57
CA GLU A 30 2.12 3.62 -4.06
C GLU A 30 1.61 2.62 -3.02
N LEU A 31 1.09 1.49 -3.49
CA LEU A 31 1.03 0.25 -2.70
C LEU A 31 2.23 -0.60 -3.05
N ARG A 32 2.86 -1.20 -2.06
CA ARG A 32 4.06 -1.99 -2.25
C ARG A 32 3.92 -3.35 -1.58
N ARG A 33 4.16 -4.40 -2.35
CA ARG A 33 4.37 -5.75 -1.80
C ARG A 33 5.83 -5.87 -1.42
N ILE A 34 6.10 -6.31 -0.20
CA ILE A 34 7.44 -6.39 0.36
C ILE A 34 7.75 -7.83 0.75
N ASP A 35 8.95 -8.29 0.41
CA ASP A 35 9.50 -9.50 1.00
C ASP A 35 9.73 -9.21 2.50
N PRO A 36 9.06 -9.93 3.41
CA PRO A 36 9.18 -9.63 4.82
C PRO A 36 10.64 -9.81 5.26
N THR A 37 11.28 -10.91 4.91
CA THR A 37 12.62 -11.28 5.41
C THR A 37 13.70 -10.27 5.05
N THR A 38 13.72 -9.81 3.80
CA THR A 38 14.78 -8.98 3.22
C THR A 38 14.42 -7.50 3.14
N GLY A 39 13.12 -7.16 3.20
CA GLY A 39 12.63 -5.81 2.96
C GLY A 39 12.64 -5.40 1.48
N ALA A 40 12.93 -6.32 0.56
CA ALA A 40 12.92 -6.03 -0.87
C ALA A 40 11.49 -5.71 -1.36
N VAL A 41 11.34 -4.64 -2.14
CA VAL A 41 10.07 -4.33 -2.80
C VAL A 41 9.88 -5.28 -3.96
N LEU A 42 8.92 -6.19 -3.83
CA LEU A 42 8.55 -7.19 -4.83
C LEU A 42 7.64 -6.60 -5.91
N GLU A 43 6.74 -5.69 -5.52
CA GLU A 43 5.77 -5.07 -6.43
C GLU A 43 5.52 -3.61 -6.04
N ARG A 44 5.23 -2.77 -7.04
CA ARG A 44 4.77 -1.39 -6.86
C ARG A 44 3.52 -1.14 -7.71
N LEU A 45 2.43 -0.75 -7.05
CA LEU A 45 1.23 -0.23 -7.68
C LEU A 45 1.20 1.28 -7.48
N ARG A 46 1.62 2.03 -8.50
CA ARG A 46 1.58 3.50 -8.47
C ARG A 46 0.15 3.98 -8.63
N MET A 47 -0.29 4.84 -7.73
CA MET A 47 -1.59 5.48 -7.83
C MET A 47 -1.54 6.62 -8.86
N PRO A 48 -2.69 6.96 -9.48
CA PRO A 48 -2.79 8.19 -10.26
C PRO A 48 -2.35 9.41 -9.44
N GLU A 49 -1.72 10.38 -10.09
CA GLU A 49 -1.28 11.62 -9.44
C GLU A 49 -2.41 12.29 -8.66
N GLY A 50 -2.09 12.81 -7.47
CA GLY A 50 -3.05 13.41 -6.54
C GLY A 50 -3.96 12.42 -5.81
N THR A 51 -3.74 11.11 -6.00
CA THR A 51 -4.43 10.08 -5.21
C THR A 51 -3.64 9.80 -3.95
N GLY A 52 -4.06 10.36 -2.82
CA GLY A 52 -3.51 10.01 -1.51
C GLY A 52 -3.91 8.61 -1.06
N VAL A 53 -2.97 7.93 -0.39
CA VAL A 53 -3.20 6.67 0.34
C VAL A 53 -2.87 6.91 1.81
N SER A 54 -3.87 7.11 2.65
CA SER A 54 -3.72 7.43 4.07
C SER A 54 -3.80 6.21 5.00
N GLY A 55 -4.07 5.03 4.45
CA GLY A 55 -4.20 3.78 5.18
C GLY A 55 -4.43 2.63 4.19
N LEU A 56 -4.19 1.40 4.63
CA LEU A 56 -4.28 0.21 3.81
C LEU A 56 -4.78 -0.97 4.64
N GLU A 57 -5.81 -1.67 4.17
CA GLU A 57 -6.30 -2.91 4.78
C GLU A 57 -6.75 -3.91 3.72
N SER A 58 -6.63 -5.20 4.00
CA SER A 58 -7.10 -6.30 3.15
C SER A 58 -8.54 -6.68 3.52
N ASP A 59 -9.33 -7.13 2.54
CA ASP A 59 -10.60 -7.82 2.83
C ASP A 59 -10.44 -9.32 3.11
N GLY A 60 -9.20 -9.84 3.09
CA GLY A 60 -8.90 -11.27 3.17
C GLY A 60 -9.10 -12.02 1.87
N GLY A 61 -9.59 -11.34 0.82
CA GLY A 61 -9.64 -11.81 -0.57
C GLY A 61 -8.63 -11.05 -1.41
N ASP A 62 -9.00 -10.73 -2.65
CA ASP A 62 -8.07 -10.13 -3.62
C ASP A 62 -8.11 -8.60 -3.67
N LEU A 63 -8.78 -7.94 -2.71
CA LEU A 63 -8.87 -6.49 -2.66
C LEU A 63 -8.09 -5.91 -1.47
N LEU A 64 -7.46 -4.79 -1.74
CA LEU A 64 -6.93 -3.86 -0.76
C LEU A 64 -7.78 -2.59 -0.74
N TYR A 65 -8.18 -2.18 0.46
CA TYR A 65 -8.93 -0.95 0.70
C TYR A 65 -7.99 0.15 1.18
N CYS A 66 -7.95 1.24 0.41
CA CYS A 66 -7.04 2.35 0.61
C CYS A 66 -7.82 3.60 1.03
N GLY A 67 -7.50 4.18 2.18
CA GLY A 67 -8.03 5.47 2.60
C GLY A 67 -7.50 6.59 1.71
N GLY A 68 -8.35 7.53 1.29
CA GLY A 68 -8.02 8.57 0.32
C GLY A 68 -7.58 9.91 0.93
N GLY A 69 -7.23 9.95 2.21
CA GLY A 69 -6.84 11.17 2.94
C GLY A 69 -7.87 12.30 2.75
N PRO A 70 -7.45 13.50 2.30
CA PRO A 70 -8.30 14.68 2.11
C PRO A 70 -9.49 14.47 1.18
N SER A 71 -9.42 13.48 0.28
CA SER A 71 -10.54 13.21 -0.63
C SER A 71 -11.77 12.61 0.07
N GLY A 72 -11.62 12.08 1.30
CA GLY A 72 -12.71 11.41 2.03
C GLY A 72 -13.22 10.13 1.37
N LYS A 73 -12.53 9.61 0.35
CA LYS A 73 -12.91 8.41 -0.40
C LYS A 73 -12.14 7.19 0.10
N VAL A 74 -12.73 6.01 -0.07
CA VAL A 74 -12.04 4.72 0.03
C VAL A 74 -11.97 4.12 -1.37
N ARG A 75 -10.82 3.56 -1.74
CA ARG A 75 -10.60 2.89 -3.03
C ARG A 75 -10.34 1.42 -2.80
N ALA A 76 -11.02 0.55 -3.54
CA ALA A 76 -10.68 -0.85 -3.64
C ALA A 76 -9.68 -1.04 -4.78
N VAL A 77 -8.56 -1.70 -4.49
CA VAL A 77 -7.47 -1.98 -5.43
C VAL A 77 -7.29 -3.49 -5.47
N ARG A 78 -7.41 -4.09 -6.65
CA ARG A 78 -7.20 -5.53 -6.81
C ARG A 78 -5.71 -5.84 -6.79
N ARG A 79 -5.29 -6.81 -5.98
CA ARG A 79 -3.92 -7.35 -6.01
C ARG A 79 -3.73 -8.15 -7.29
N ALA A 80 -2.54 -8.09 -7.88
CA ALA A 80 -2.19 -9.05 -8.93
C ALA A 80 -2.18 -10.47 -8.32
N ALA A 81 -2.68 -11.45 -9.06
CA ALA A 81 -2.68 -12.86 -8.67
C ALA A 81 -1.29 -13.48 -8.77
#